data_AF-A0A4Q3BUL9-F1
#
_entry.id   AF-A0A4Q3BUL9-F1
#
_cell.length_a   1.000
_cell.length_b   1.000
_cell.length_c   1.000
_cell.angle_alpha   90.00
_cell.angle_beta   90.00
_cell.angle_gamma   90.00
#
_symmetry.space_group_name_H-M   'P 1'
#
loop_
_entity.id
_entity.type
_entity.pdbx_description
1 polymer ?
#
loop_
_entity_poly.entity_id
_entity_poly.type
_entity_poly.pdbx_seq_one_letter_code
_entity_poly.pdbx_strand_id
1 'polypeptide(L)'
;MALSTLPQSLRSYRPGRAAQLMIGLGAALALTLAVVGPSRLLAQIEGERGIAPIASTTDIQIGGIKVNTTGKDAVEARLNGWKEAQRKAWESMGAPQMSDDQIDSMVSAVVIEHEQIGPRRYVATLGVIFDRAKAGQFLAAADPNGGPICSCSITTAETIESIW
;
A
#
# COMPACT_ATOMS: atom_id res chain seq x y z
N MET A 1 64.27 27.96 -45.61
CA MET A 1 64.34 26.53 -45.98
C MET A 1 63.26 25.80 -45.22
N ALA A 2 62.45 25.04 -45.94
CA ALA A 2 61.24 24.36 -45.47
C ALA A 2 61.56 23.00 -44.84
N LEU A 3 60.65 22.51 -43.98
CA LEU A 3 59.96 21.21 -44.18
C LEU A 3 59.01 20.94 -43.00
N SER A 4 57.72 21.10 -43.29
CA SER A 4 56.59 20.60 -42.52
C SER A 4 56.49 19.08 -42.65
N THR A 5 56.64 18.35 -41.55
CA THR A 5 56.37 16.90 -41.48
C THR A 5 54.94 16.66 -41.02
N LEU A 6 54.03 16.38 -41.96
CA LEU A 6 52.71 15.82 -41.68
C LEU A 6 52.79 14.28 -41.66
N PRO A 7 52.31 13.59 -40.62
CA PRO A 7 52.13 12.15 -40.67
C PRO A 7 50.77 11.83 -41.31
N GLN A 8 50.76 11.56 -42.62
CA GLN A 8 49.62 10.93 -43.29
C GLN A 8 49.92 9.44 -43.49
N SER A 9 49.42 8.61 -42.57
CA SER A 9 49.16 7.21 -42.87
C SER A 9 47.67 6.93 -42.64
N LEU A 10 46.83 7.37 -43.57
CA LEU A 10 45.51 6.78 -43.74
C LEU A 10 45.73 5.37 -44.30
N ARG A 11 45.94 4.42 -43.40
CA ARG A 11 46.02 3.00 -43.72
C ARG A 11 44.63 2.60 -44.23
N SER A 12 44.49 2.53 -45.54
CA SER A 12 43.28 2.05 -46.21
C SER A 12 43.04 0.62 -45.78
N TYR A 13 42.18 0.45 -44.76
CA TYR A 13 41.71 -0.85 -44.32
C TYR A 13 40.87 -1.44 -45.45
N ARG A 14 41.43 -2.42 -46.16
CA ARG A 14 40.68 -3.22 -47.14
C ARG A 14 40.05 -4.37 -46.37
N PRO A 15 38.78 -4.27 -45.96
CA PRO A 15 38.14 -5.36 -45.21
C PRO A 15 38.12 -6.61 -46.10
N GLY A 16 38.67 -7.73 -45.59
CA GLY A 16 38.53 -9.02 -46.25
C GLY A 16 37.06 -9.43 -46.35
N ARG A 17 36.74 -10.46 -47.17
CA ARG A 17 35.35 -10.93 -47.37
C ARG A 17 34.61 -11.19 -46.05
N ALA A 18 35.29 -11.72 -45.04
CA ALA A 18 34.74 -11.91 -43.71
C ALA A 18 34.39 -10.60 -43.00
N ALA A 19 35.23 -9.57 -43.12
CA ALA A 19 34.96 -8.24 -42.56
C ALA A 19 33.82 -7.55 -43.31
N GLN A 20 33.69 -7.73 -44.62
CA GLN A 20 32.55 -7.23 -45.40
C GLN A 20 31.22 -7.89 -44.98
N LEU A 21 31.25 -9.21 -44.71
CA LEU A 21 30.08 -9.92 -44.18
C LEU A 21 29.70 -9.42 -42.78
N MET A 22 30.67 -9.19 -41.90
CA MET A 22 30.41 -8.66 -40.56
C MET A 22 29.89 -7.22 -40.59
N ILE A 23 30.39 -6.38 -41.49
CA ILE A 23 29.89 -5.02 -41.70
C ILE A 23 28.45 -5.06 -42.24
N GLY A 24 28.18 -5.91 -43.23
CA GLY A 24 26.83 -6.09 -43.78
C GLY A 24 25.83 -6.58 -42.73
N LEU A 25 26.23 -7.55 -41.90
CA LEU A 25 25.40 -8.07 -40.80
C LEU A 25 25.13 -6.97 -39.74
N GLY A 26 26.16 -6.20 -39.38
CA GLY A 26 26.04 -5.10 -38.43
C GLY A 26 25.11 -3.98 -38.93
N ALA A 27 25.22 -3.62 -40.21
CA ALA A 27 24.36 -2.63 -40.83
C ALA A 27 22.90 -3.11 -40.91
N ALA A 28 22.67 -4.39 -41.23
CA ALA A 28 21.33 -4.98 -41.24
C ALA A 28 20.70 -5.00 -39.85
N LEU A 29 21.46 -5.34 -38.80
CA LEU A 29 21.00 -5.32 -37.41
C LEU A 29 20.67 -3.90 -36.94
N ALA A 30 21.51 -2.92 -37.30
CA ALA A 30 21.26 -1.51 -36.96
C ALA A 30 20.00 -0.98 -37.64
N LEU A 31 19.75 -1.35 -38.90
CA LEU A 31 18.53 -1.00 -39.63
C LEU A 31 17.28 -1.64 -39.00
N THR A 32 17.33 -2.91 -38.61
CA THR A 32 16.19 -3.56 -37.96
C THR A 32 15.88 -2.94 -36.60
N LEU A 33 16.89 -2.62 -35.79
CA LEU A 33 16.72 -1.91 -34.51
C LEU A 33 16.14 -0.50 -34.72
N ALA A 34 16.57 0.22 -35.76
CA ALA A 34 16.05 1.56 -36.08
C ALA A 34 14.58 1.53 -36.55
N VAL A 35 14.19 0.50 -37.32
CA VAL A 35 12.80 0.32 -37.79
C VAL A 35 11.85 -0.11 -36.68
N VAL A 36 12.30 -0.97 -35.75
CA VAL A 36 11.49 -1.41 -34.61
C VAL A 36 11.25 -0.28 -33.61
N GLY A 37 12.18 0.68 -33.53
CA GLY A 37 12.06 1.90 -32.74
C GLY A 37 12.11 1.66 -31.22
N PRO A 38 12.58 2.63 -30.42
CA PRO A 38 12.62 2.49 -28.95
C PRO A 38 11.23 2.46 -28.31
N SER A 39 10.19 2.88 -29.04
CA SER A 39 8.79 2.94 -28.56
C SER A 39 8.15 1.57 -28.31
N ARG A 40 8.69 0.49 -28.89
CA ARG A 40 8.23 -0.89 -28.63
C ARG A 40 8.85 -1.52 -27.37
N LEU A 41 9.85 -0.87 -26.77
CA LEU A 41 10.50 -1.35 -25.53
C LEU A 41 9.87 -0.76 -24.25
N LEU A 42 8.99 0.25 -24.36
CA LEU A 42 8.29 0.85 -23.22
C LEU A 42 6.96 0.16 -22.87
N ALA A 43 6.59 -0.91 -23.56
CA ALA A 43 5.25 -1.48 -23.47
C ALA A 43 5.05 -2.62 -22.44
N GLN A 44 6.01 -2.90 -21.56
CA GLN A 44 5.87 -3.99 -20.56
C GLN A 44 6.16 -3.59 -19.10
N ILE A 45 6.18 -2.30 -18.76
CA ILE A 45 6.26 -1.88 -17.35
C ILE A 45 4.98 -1.20 -16.86
N GLU A 46 4.03 -0.89 -17.75
CA GLU A 46 2.81 -0.16 -17.42
C GLU A 46 1.58 -0.91 -17.96
N GLY A 47 1.04 -1.83 -17.16
CA GLY A 47 -0.32 -2.39 -17.35
C GLY A 47 -0.42 -3.91 -17.26
N GLU A 48 -1.31 -4.42 -16.41
CA GLU A 48 -1.78 -5.83 -16.34
C GLU A 48 -0.93 -6.88 -15.57
N ARG A 49 -0.27 -6.43 -14.49
CA ARG A 49 -0.53 -7.06 -13.18
C ARG A 49 -0.46 -6.02 -12.08
N GLY A 50 -1.11 -4.89 -12.35
CA GLY A 50 -1.45 -3.91 -11.33
C GLY A 50 -2.47 -4.54 -10.40
N ILE A 51 -2.00 -5.15 -9.31
CA ILE A 51 -2.76 -5.00 -8.08
C ILE A 51 -2.70 -3.49 -7.82
N ALA A 52 -3.73 -2.75 -8.24
CA ALA A 52 -4.00 -1.48 -7.61
C ALA A 52 -3.93 -1.79 -6.10
N PRO A 53 -3.07 -1.11 -5.31
CA PRO A 53 -3.09 -1.32 -3.88
C PRO A 53 -4.42 -0.76 -3.37
N ILE A 54 -5.50 -1.54 -3.51
CA ILE A 54 -6.76 -1.36 -2.80
C ILE A 54 -6.60 -2.03 -1.44
N ALA A 55 -5.67 -1.49 -0.69
CA ALA A 55 -5.63 -1.62 0.75
C ALA A 55 -5.14 -0.30 1.33
N SER A 56 -5.72 0.82 0.87
CA SER A 56 -6.11 1.80 1.88
C SER A 56 -7.25 1.16 2.66
N THR A 57 -6.91 0.20 3.53
CA THR A 57 -7.84 -0.21 4.56
C THR A 57 -8.01 1.05 5.38
N THR A 58 -9.17 1.65 5.25
CA THR A 58 -9.45 2.94 5.87
C THR A 58 -9.72 2.72 7.37
N ASP A 59 -8.93 1.87 8.01
CA ASP A 59 -9.11 1.43 9.38
C ASP A 59 -8.98 2.63 10.31
N ILE A 60 -9.77 2.60 11.38
CA ILE A 60 -9.76 3.66 12.36
C ILE A 60 -8.70 3.29 13.40
N GLN A 61 -7.62 4.06 13.42
CA GLN A 61 -6.47 3.81 14.29
C GLN A 61 -6.48 4.84 15.42
N ILE A 62 -6.57 4.36 16.67
CA ILE A 62 -6.41 5.18 17.87
C ILE A 62 -5.20 4.70 18.62
N GLY A 63 -4.14 5.51 18.63
CA GLY A 63 -2.90 5.27 19.38
C GLY A 63 -2.87 5.96 20.74
N GLY A 64 -1.81 5.71 21.51
CA GLY A 64 -1.51 6.45 22.74
C GLY A 64 -2.40 6.13 23.94
N ILE A 65 -3.09 4.98 23.93
CA ILE A 65 -4.03 4.60 24.99
C ILE A 65 -3.28 4.01 26.17
N LYS A 66 -3.26 4.74 27.28
CA LYS A 66 -2.62 4.29 28.52
C LYS A 66 -3.56 3.39 29.33
N VAL A 67 -3.11 2.17 29.59
CA VAL A 67 -3.79 1.19 30.44
C VAL A 67 -2.94 0.78 31.61
N ASN A 68 -3.61 0.52 32.73
CA ASN A 68 -3.00 0.06 33.96
C ASN A 68 -3.95 -0.89 34.65
N THR A 69 -3.78 -2.18 34.36
CA THR A 69 -4.66 -3.26 34.84
C THR A 69 -3.93 -4.19 35.80
N THR A 70 -4.71 -4.88 36.62
CA THR A 70 -4.23 -5.92 37.51
C THR A 70 -4.97 -7.24 37.28
N GLY A 71 -4.31 -8.36 37.56
CA GLY A 71 -4.84 -9.71 37.41
C GLY A 71 -4.39 -10.64 38.53
N LYS A 72 -4.88 -11.88 38.52
CA LYS A 72 -4.40 -12.93 39.42
C LYS A 72 -3.01 -13.41 39.00
N ASP A 73 -2.74 -13.37 37.71
CA ASP A 73 -1.44 -13.61 37.09
C ASP A 73 -1.12 -12.52 36.04
N ALA A 74 0.07 -12.60 35.44
CA ALA A 74 0.53 -11.65 34.43
C ALA A 74 -0.29 -11.72 33.13
N VAL A 75 -0.82 -12.90 32.79
CA VAL A 75 -1.55 -13.15 31.54
C VAL A 75 -2.95 -12.54 31.62
N GLU A 76 -3.67 -12.78 32.70
CA GLU A 76 -4.97 -12.19 32.99
C GLU A 76 -4.85 -10.66 33.10
N ALA A 77 -3.80 -10.14 33.74
CA ALA A 77 -3.55 -8.70 33.79
C ALA A 77 -3.41 -8.08 32.38
N ARG A 78 -2.69 -8.77 31.49
CA ARG A 78 -2.53 -8.37 30.08
C ARG A 78 -3.85 -8.40 29.31
N LEU A 79 -4.61 -9.49 29.42
CA LEU A 79 -5.90 -9.63 28.74
C LEU A 79 -6.88 -8.53 29.18
N ASN A 80 -6.93 -8.24 30.48
CA ASN A 80 -7.73 -7.13 31.00
C ASN A 80 -7.26 -5.78 30.45
N GLY A 81 -5.95 -5.60 30.29
CA GLY A 81 -5.36 -4.38 29.72
C GLY A 81 -5.79 -4.15 28.27
N TRP A 82 -5.85 -5.21 27.47
CA TRP A 82 -6.32 -5.12 26.09
C TRP A 82 -7.81 -4.77 26.01
N LYS A 83 -8.65 -5.41 26.83
CA LYS A 83 -10.08 -5.09 26.90
C LYS A 83 -10.32 -3.63 27.32
N GLU A 84 -9.60 -3.16 28.32
CA GLU A 84 -9.69 -1.77 28.78
C GLU A 84 -9.23 -0.79 27.69
N ALA A 85 -8.15 -1.11 26.95
CA ALA A 85 -7.68 -0.27 25.86
C ALA A 85 -8.70 -0.19 24.72
N GLN A 86 -9.31 -1.30 24.33
CA GLN A 86 -10.35 -1.35 23.31
C GLN A 86 -11.56 -0.50 23.72
N ARG A 87 -12.01 -0.62 24.97
CA ARG A 87 -13.13 0.19 25.49
C ARG A 87 -12.83 1.67 25.49
N LYS A 88 -11.65 2.07 25.96
CA LYS A 88 -11.19 3.48 25.92
C LYS A 88 -11.07 4.01 24.49
N ALA A 89 -10.56 3.19 23.57
CA ALA A 89 -10.48 3.54 22.16
C ALA A 89 -11.88 3.79 21.59
N TRP A 90 -12.83 2.90 21.91
CA TRP A 90 -14.22 2.98 21.48
C TRP A 90 -14.92 4.25 21.99
N GLU A 91 -14.77 4.53 23.28
CA GLU A 91 -15.31 5.74 23.91
C GLU A 91 -14.69 7.03 23.33
N SER A 92 -13.41 7.01 22.99
CA SER A 92 -12.72 8.19 22.41
C SER A 92 -13.26 8.59 21.04
N MET A 93 -13.92 7.66 20.32
CA MET A 93 -14.57 7.92 19.04
C MET A 93 -16.00 8.44 19.18
N GLY A 94 -16.55 8.56 20.40
CA GLY A 94 -17.95 8.95 20.62
C GLY A 94 -18.97 7.84 20.27
N ALA A 95 -18.53 6.59 20.28
CA ALA A 95 -19.35 5.44 19.94
C ALA A 95 -20.30 5.03 21.10
N PRO A 96 -21.41 4.32 20.82
CA PRO A 96 -22.34 3.89 21.86
C PRO A 96 -21.72 2.79 22.73
N GLN A 97 -22.05 2.77 24.02
CA GLN A 97 -21.57 1.70 24.91
C GLN A 97 -22.12 0.34 24.48
N MET A 98 -21.23 -0.66 24.44
CA MET A 98 -21.54 -2.06 24.12
C MET A 98 -20.59 -2.99 24.88
N SER A 99 -20.82 -4.31 24.79
CA SER A 99 -20.00 -5.30 25.50
C SER A 99 -18.58 -5.38 24.93
N ASP A 100 -17.60 -5.67 25.79
CA ASP A 100 -16.20 -5.80 25.37
C ASP A 100 -16.02 -6.86 24.25
N ASP A 101 -16.75 -7.97 24.30
CA ASP A 101 -16.69 -9.01 23.27
C ASP A 101 -17.22 -8.52 21.92
N GLN A 102 -18.22 -7.64 21.93
CA GLN A 102 -18.73 -7.03 20.70
C GLN A 102 -17.71 -6.04 20.13
N ILE A 103 -17.05 -5.25 20.98
CA ILE A 103 -15.96 -4.35 20.57
C ILE A 103 -14.81 -5.16 19.96
N ASP A 104 -14.40 -6.25 20.61
CA ASP A 104 -13.31 -7.13 20.16
C ASP A 104 -13.58 -7.73 18.76
N SER A 105 -14.83 -8.08 18.45
CA SER A 105 -15.21 -8.61 17.13
C SER A 105 -14.98 -7.63 15.96
N MET A 106 -14.85 -6.33 16.27
CA MET A 106 -14.60 -5.25 15.30
C MET A 106 -13.14 -4.81 15.27
N VAL A 107 -12.32 -5.28 16.22
CA VAL A 107 -10.89 -4.99 16.26
C VAL A 107 -10.20 -5.78 15.16
N SER A 108 -9.45 -5.07 14.33
CA SER A 108 -8.59 -5.64 13.30
C SER A 108 -7.22 -5.99 13.88
N ALA A 109 -6.66 -5.08 14.69
CA ALA A 109 -5.38 -5.29 15.36
C ALA A 109 -5.23 -4.45 16.64
N VAL A 110 -4.40 -4.94 17.56
CA VAL A 110 -3.91 -4.19 18.72
C VAL A 110 -2.40 -4.00 18.57
N VAL A 111 -1.97 -2.76 18.51
CA VAL A 111 -0.56 -2.35 18.41
C VAL A 111 -0.04 -2.06 19.80
N ILE A 112 1.12 -2.62 20.13
CA ILE A 112 1.77 -2.42 21.42
C ILE A 112 2.88 -1.39 21.21
N GLU A 113 2.73 -0.18 21.78
CA GLU A 113 3.76 0.86 21.69
C GLU A 113 4.80 0.68 22.81
N HIS A 114 4.31 0.61 24.05
CA HIS A 114 5.12 0.40 25.24
C HIS A 114 4.43 -0.59 26.15
N GLU A 115 5.13 -1.63 26.60
CA GLU A 115 4.57 -2.67 27.46
C GLU A 115 5.51 -2.96 28.64
N GLN A 116 4.96 -2.91 29.85
CA GLN A 116 5.63 -3.32 31.08
C GLN A 116 4.75 -4.34 31.81
N ILE A 117 5.27 -5.56 31.94
CA ILE A 117 4.58 -6.68 32.57
C ILE A 117 5.22 -6.94 33.94
N GLY A 118 4.43 -6.77 34.99
CA GLY A 118 4.73 -7.26 36.33
C GLY A 118 4.00 -8.56 36.65
N PRO A 119 4.24 -9.17 37.82
CA PRO A 119 3.65 -10.45 38.19
C PRO A 119 2.10 -10.46 38.22
N ARG A 120 1.51 -9.31 38.54
CA ARG A 120 0.06 -9.09 38.66
C ARG A 120 -0.41 -7.75 38.12
N ARG A 121 0.49 -6.99 37.48
CA ARG A 121 0.22 -5.64 37.00
C ARG A 121 0.68 -5.52 35.56
N TYR A 122 -0.17 -4.93 34.74
CA TYR A 122 0.10 -4.67 33.34
C TYR A 122 -0.04 -3.18 33.09
N VAL A 123 1.04 -2.55 32.62
CA VAL A 123 1.05 -1.13 32.24
C VAL A 123 1.51 -1.06 30.81
N ALA A 124 0.66 -0.51 29.95
CA ALA A 124 0.99 -0.40 28.54
C ALA A 124 0.42 0.88 27.91
N THR A 125 1.08 1.30 26.84
CA THR A 125 0.52 2.23 25.86
C THR A 125 0.19 1.42 24.63
N LEU A 126 -1.09 1.37 24.29
CA LEU A 126 -1.63 0.54 23.23
C LEU A 126 -2.28 1.42 22.16
N GLY A 127 -2.17 0.98 20.92
CA GLY A 127 -2.99 1.44 19.81
C GLY A 127 -4.01 0.36 19.45
N VAL A 128 -5.24 0.76 19.15
CA VAL A 128 -6.29 -0.15 18.69
C VAL A 128 -6.72 0.26 17.29
N ILE A 129 -6.77 -0.72 16.40
CA ILE A 129 -7.16 -0.56 15.00
C ILE A 129 -8.51 -1.25 14.82
N PHE A 130 -9.52 -0.47 14.44
CA PHE A 130 -10.86 -0.97 14.15
C PHE A 130 -11.08 -1.11 12.65
N ASP A 131 -11.76 -2.19 12.28
CA ASP A 131 -12.30 -2.36 10.94
C ASP A 131 -13.40 -1.31 10.72
N ARG A 132 -13.18 -0.39 9.77
CA ARG A 132 -14.15 0.68 9.47
C ARG A 132 -15.48 0.14 8.99
N ALA A 133 -15.52 -0.96 8.23
CA ALA A 133 -16.78 -1.50 7.73
C ALA A 133 -17.68 -1.97 8.87
N LYS A 134 -17.09 -2.57 9.91
CA LYS A 134 -17.81 -3.05 11.09
C LYS A 134 -18.10 -1.96 12.12
N ALA A 135 -17.10 -1.15 12.46
CA ALA A 135 -17.23 -0.09 13.46
C ALA A 135 -18.02 1.11 12.93
N GLY A 136 -17.85 1.44 11.65
CA GLY A 136 -18.44 2.60 11.01
C GLY A 136 -19.97 2.61 11.02
N GLN A 137 -20.61 1.44 11.00
CA GLN A 137 -22.08 1.36 11.10
C GLN A 137 -22.61 1.85 12.46
N PHE A 138 -21.83 1.65 13.53
CA PHE A 138 -22.18 2.10 14.87
C PHE A 138 -21.80 3.56 15.10
N LEU A 139 -20.66 4.00 14.52
CA LEU A 139 -20.21 5.39 14.60
C LEU A 139 -21.11 6.32 13.79
N ALA A 140 -21.59 5.90 12.62
CA ALA A 140 -22.54 6.67 11.81
C ALA A 140 -23.92 6.78 12.47
N ALA A 141 -24.35 5.75 13.21
CA ALA A 141 -25.59 5.79 13.99
C ALA A 141 -25.46 6.65 15.28
N ALA A 142 -24.22 6.84 15.76
CA ALA A 142 -23.92 7.62 16.97
C ALA A 142 -23.81 9.12 16.73
N ASP A 143 -23.85 9.57 15.47
CA ASP A 143 -23.89 10.98 15.11
C ASP A 143 -25.34 11.43 14.85
N PRO A 144 -26.11 11.88 15.86
CA PRO A 144 -27.46 12.40 15.66
C PRO A 144 -27.50 13.72 14.88
N ASN A 145 -26.33 14.33 14.57
CA ASN A 145 -26.21 15.54 13.76
C ASN A 145 -25.54 15.30 12.40
N GLY A 146 -25.01 14.09 12.15
CA GLY A 146 -24.50 13.63 10.88
C GLY A 146 -25.64 13.05 10.06
N GLY A 147 -26.21 13.87 9.17
CA GLY A 147 -27.31 13.47 8.30
C GLY A 147 -27.03 12.15 7.54
N PRO A 148 -28.09 11.41 7.16
CA PRO A 148 -27.95 10.09 6.56
C PRO A 148 -27.06 10.16 5.32
N ILE A 149 -25.94 9.45 5.34
CA ILE A 149 -25.23 9.08 4.11
C ILE A 149 -26.14 8.12 3.36
N CYS A 150 -27.00 8.68 2.50
CA CYS A 150 -27.71 7.94 1.49
C CYS A 150 -26.68 7.26 0.59
N SER A 151 -26.34 6.02 0.94
CA SER A 151 -25.63 5.08 0.10
C SER A 151 -26.54 4.76 -1.10
N CYS A 152 -26.42 5.53 -2.18
CA CYS A 152 -26.90 5.07 -3.48
C CYS A 152 -25.98 3.92 -3.90
N SER A 153 -26.50 2.71 -3.74
CA SER A 153 -26.03 1.49 -4.37
C SER A 153 -25.71 1.73 -5.85
N ILE A 154 -24.43 1.74 -6.21
CA ILE A 154 -24.01 1.50 -7.59
C ILE A 154 -24.14 -0.02 -7.80
N THR A 155 -25.35 -0.46 -8.12
CA THR A 155 -25.60 -1.78 -8.72
C THR A 155 -25.69 -1.57 -10.23
N THR A 156 -24.60 -1.95 -10.88
CA THR A 156 -24.47 -2.67 -12.16
C THR A 156 -25.68 -2.77 -13.11
N ALA A 157 -25.34 -2.46 -14.37
CA ALA A 157 -25.89 -2.91 -15.65
C ALA A 157 -27.09 -2.17 -16.26
N GLU A 158 -26.89 -1.89 -17.56
CA GLU A 158 -27.92 -1.71 -18.58
C GLU A 158 -28.57 -0.33 -18.66
N THR A 159 -27.96 0.59 -19.43
CA THR A 159 -28.62 1.47 -20.42
C THR A 159 -27.53 2.20 -21.21
N ILE A 160 -26.93 1.51 -22.19
CA ILE A 160 -26.23 2.15 -23.31
C ILE A 160 -27.01 1.76 -24.56
N GLU A 161 -28.11 2.46 -24.80
CA GLU A 161 -28.79 2.57 -26.11
C GLU A 161 -30.05 3.43 -25.87
N SER A 162 -29.96 4.75 -26.03
CA SER A 162 -31.14 5.57 -26.39
C SER A 162 -30.88 7.05 -26.69
N ILE A 163 -29.64 7.54 -26.82
CA ILE A 163 -29.44 8.95 -27.22
C ILE A 163 -28.25 9.12 -28.19
N TRP A 164 -28.61 9.42 -29.44
CA TRP A 164 -27.85 9.64 -30.70
C TRP A 164 -27.57 8.41 -31.56
#